data_AF-A0A969VQR7-F1
#
_entry.id   AF-A0A969VQR7-F1
#
_cell.length_a   1.000
_cell.length_b   1.000
_cell.length_c   1.000
_cell.angle_alpha   90.00
_cell.angle_beta   90.00
_cell.angle_gamma   90.00
#
_symmetry.space_group_name_H-M   'P 1'
#
loop_
_entity.id
_entity.type
_entity.pdbx_description
1 polymer ?
#
loop_
_entity_poly.entity_id
_entity_poly.type
_entity_poly.pdbx_seq_one_letter_code
_entity_poly.pdbx_strand_id
1 'polypeptide(L)'
;MVISPLNYKIDNGIAINNLSLKLDRPINHLWGPNGIGKTTLLKQVVKYCQQNKIDFAYMDQNYRSTWLWWKSIKKNLELAIQSKYTR
;
A
#
# COMPACT_ATOMS: atom_id res chain seq x y z
N MET A 1 -4.75 -0.36 11.86
CA MET A 1 -4.63 -1.57 11.00
C MET A 1 -3.39 -2.34 11.40
N VAL A 2 -3.47 -3.67 11.52
CA VAL A 2 -2.30 -4.54 11.73
C VAL A 2 -2.07 -5.36 10.46
N ILE A 3 -0.82 -5.42 10.02
CA ILE A 3 -0.38 -6.17 8.83
C ILE A 3 0.72 -7.11 9.30
N SER A 4 0.47 -8.42 9.29
CA SER A 4 1.42 -9.40 9.86
C SER A 4 1.14 -10.84 9.40
N PRO A 5 2.18 -11.67 9.17
CA PRO A 5 3.55 -11.32 8.79
C PRO A 5 3.69 -11.17 7.26
N LEU A 6 4.41 -10.14 6.81
CA LEU A 6 4.77 -9.98 5.40
C LEU A 6 6.12 -10.66 5.11
N ASN A 7 6.11 -11.52 4.11
CA ASN A 7 7.30 -12.16 3.57
C ASN A 7 7.33 -11.96 2.05
N TYR A 8 8.47 -11.52 1.53
CA TYR A 8 8.64 -11.33 0.09
C TYR A 8 10.07 -11.65 -0.32
N LYS A 9 10.20 -12.52 -1.32
CA LYS A 9 11.47 -12.91 -1.93
C LYS A 9 11.53 -12.35 -3.35
N ILE A 10 12.73 -11.95 -3.78
CA ILE A 10 13.04 -11.54 -5.15
C ILE A 10 14.20 -12.43 -5.59
N ASP A 11 13.97 -13.26 -6.61
CA ASP A 11 14.94 -14.22 -7.13
C ASP A 11 15.54 -15.08 -6.00
N ASN A 12 16.86 -14.94 -5.75
CA ASN A 12 17.58 -15.65 -4.68
C ASN A 12 17.70 -14.84 -3.37
N GLY A 13 17.10 -13.65 -3.29
CA GLY A 13 17.18 -12.76 -2.14
C GLY A 13 15.87 -12.67 -1.36
N ILE A 14 15.98 -12.29 -0.08
CA ILE A 14 14.82 -11.93 0.74
C ILE A 14 14.70 -10.41 0.75
N ALA A 15 13.62 -9.89 0.17
CA ALA A 15 13.35 -8.46 0.15
C ALA A 15 12.57 -7.99 1.39
N ILE A 16 11.73 -8.86 1.96
CA ILE A 16 11.01 -8.63 3.23
C ILE A 16 10.99 -9.95 4.00
N ASN A 17 11.48 -9.93 5.24
CA ASN A 17 11.50 -11.09 6.12
C ASN A 17 10.72 -10.79 7.41
N ASN A 18 9.63 -11.52 7.66
CA ASN A 18 8.84 -11.48 8.88
C ASN A 18 8.46 -10.05 9.36
N LEU A 19 8.09 -9.17 8.43
CA LEU A 19 7.76 -7.79 8.78
C LEU A 19 6.31 -7.72 9.27
N SER A 20 6.12 -7.15 10.46
CA SER A 20 4.80 -6.81 11.01
C SER A 20 4.69 -5.31 11.22
N LEU A 21 3.59 -4.72 10.78
CA LEU A 21 3.33 -3.29 10.87
C LEU A 21 2.00 -3.04 11.58
N LYS A 22 2.01 -2.14 12.55
CA LYS A 22 0.80 -1.58 13.14
C LYS A 22 0.70 -0.11 12.73
N LEU A 23 -0.33 0.20 11.95
CA LEU A 23 -0.69 1.57 11.58
C LEU A 23 -1.75 2.04 12.58
N ASP A 24 -1.33 2.87 13.52
CA ASP A 24 -2.13 3.38 14.64
C ASP A 24 -2.61 4.83 14.45
N ARG A 25 -1.99 5.56 13.51
CA ARG A 25 -2.36 6.93 13.16
C ARG A 25 -3.13 7.00 11.84
N PRO A 26 -3.92 8.07 11.62
CA PRO A 26 -4.59 8.32 10.34
C PRO A 26 -3.60 8.50 9.18
N ILE A 27 -2.42 9.06 9.46
CA ILE A 27 -1.36 9.31 8.48
C ILE A 27 -0.07 8.68 9.00
N ASN A 28 0.55 7.84 8.18
CA ASN A 28 1.81 7.17 8.47
C ASN A 28 2.79 7.42 7.32
N HIS A 29 4.05 7.72 7.64
CA HIS A 29 5.09 7.98 6.65
C HIS A 29 6.08 6.81 6.60
N LEU A 30 6.45 6.41 5.39
CA LEU A 30 7.51 5.44 5.14
C LEU A 30 8.68 6.14 4.47
N TRP A 31 9.83 6.21 5.15
CA TRP A 31 11.03 6.87 4.66
C TRP A 31 12.25 5.95 4.78
N GLY A 32 13.27 6.22 3.97
CA GLY A 32 14.52 5.48 3.86
C GLY A 32 15.20 5.74 2.50
N PRO A 33 16.44 5.25 2.31
CA PRO A 33 17.21 5.42 1.08
C PRO A 33 16.51 4.88 -0.17
N ASN A 34 16.93 5.34 -1.36
CA ASN A 34 16.48 4.73 -2.62
C ASN A 34 16.97 3.28 -2.69
N GLY A 35 16.12 2.38 -3.21
CA GLY A 35 16.42 0.95 -3.28
C GLY A 35 16.14 0.13 -2.02
N ILE A 36 15.86 0.75 -0.86
CA ILE A 36 15.62 0.03 0.41
C ILE A 36 14.31 -0.80 0.44
N GLY A 37 13.50 -0.74 -0.63
CA GLY A 37 12.27 -1.53 -0.73
C GLY A 37 10.98 -0.83 -0.30
N LYS A 38 10.95 0.52 -0.19
CA LYS A 38 9.72 1.28 0.16
C LYS A 38 8.53 0.93 -0.73
N THR A 39 8.72 1.04 -2.05
CA THR A 39 7.68 0.74 -3.05
C THR A 39 7.34 -0.76 -3.04
N THR A 40 8.32 -1.63 -2.80
CA THR A 40 8.12 -3.08 -2.65
C THR A 40 7.22 -3.40 -1.46
N LEU A 41 7.48 -2.78 -0.30
CA LEU A 41 6.67 -2.92 0.89
C LEU A 41 5.23 -2.46 0.66
N LEU A 42 5.04 -1.27 0.09
CA LEU A 42 3.71 -0.75 -0.27
C LEU A 42 2.94 -1.71 -1.19
N LYS A 43 3.61 -2.30 -2.19
CA LYS A 43 2.99 -3.30 -3.08
C LYS A 43 2.59 -4.58 -2.33
N GLN A 44 3.37 -5.02 -1.34
CA GLN A 44 2.96 -6.16 -0.51
C GLN A 44 1.77 -5.83 0.39
N VAL A 45 1.70 -4.61 0.93
CA VAL A 45 0.52 -4.14 1.69
C VAL A 45 -0.73 -4.15 0.82
N VAL A 46 -0.63 -3.63 -0.41
CA VAL A 46 -1.73 -3.67 -1.38
C VAL A 46 -2.18 -5.11 -1.65
N LYS A 47 -1.23 -6.01 -1.90
CA LYS A 47 -1.52 -7.43 -2.15
C LYS A 47 -2.18 -8.09 -0.94
N TYR A 48 -1.73 -7.78 0.27
CA TYR A 48 -2.35 -8.21 1.52
C TYR A 48 -3.80 -7.70 1.62
N CYS A 49 -4.05 -6.43 1.33
CA CYS A 49 -5.42 -5.89 1.32
C CYS A 49 -6.31 -6.59 0.30
N GLN A 50 -5.81 -6.86 -0.91
CA GLN A 50 -6.54 -7.62 -1.93
C GLN A 50 -6.91 -9.03 -1.45
N GLN A 51 -5.94 -9.77 -0.90
CA GLN A 51 -6.14 -11.14 -0.42
C GLN A 51 -7.15 -11.21 0.74
N ASN A 52 -7.11 -10.23 1.63
CA ASN A 52 -7.99 -10.16 2.80
C ASN A 52 -9.29 -9.38 2.53
N LYS A 53 -9.55 -8.99 1.27
CA LYS A 53 -10.71 -8.18 0.86
C LYS A 53 -10.88 -6.90 1.68
N ILE A 54 -9.77 -6.30 2.11
CA ILE A 54 -9.74 -5.01 2.79
C ILE A 54 -9.86 -3.93 1.74
N ASP A 55 -10.76 -2.97 1.95
CA ASP A 55 -10.90 -1.82 1.07
C ASP A 55 -9.66 -0.93 1.11
N PHE A 56 -9.12 -0.62 -0.07
CA PHE A 56 -7.93 0.22 -0.18
C PHE A 56 -7.93 1.10 -1.43
N ALA A 57 -7.14 2.16 -1.34
CA ALA A 57 -6.78 3.06 -2.42
C ALA A 57 -5.26 2.99 -2.63
N TYR A 58 -4.80 2.86 -3.87
CA TYR A 58 -3.37 2.83 -4.17
C TYR A 58 -3.01 3.68 -5.39
N MET A 59 -1.93 4.44 -5.25
CA MET A 59 -1.33 5.29 -6.27
C MET A 59 0.09 4.76 -6.54
N ASP A 60 0.36 4.31 -7.76
CA ASP A 60 1.71 3.87 -8.12
C ASP A 60 2.64 5.08 -8.32
N GLN A 61 3.91 4.92 -7.96
CA GLN A 61 4.93 5.96 -8.06
C GLN A 61 5.10 6.51 -9.49
N ASN A 62 4.87 5.67 -10.51
CA ASN A 62 5.04 6.04 -11.92
C ASN A 62 3.70 6.34 -12.62
N TYR A 63 2.56 6.31 -11.91
CA TYR A 63 1.24 6.55 -12.50
C TYR A 63 0.85 5.58 -13.64
N ARG A 64 1.56 4.44 -13.79
CA ARG A 64 1.41 3.51 -14.92
C ARG A 64 0.33 2.44 -14.73
N SER A 65 -0.16 2.24 -13.50
CA SER A 65 -1.07 1.15 -13.14
C SER A 65 -2.54 1.41 -13.50
N THR A 66 -2.79 2.27 -14.50
CA THR A 66 -4.08 2.85 -14.88
C THR A 66 -5.03 1.90 -15.62
N TRP A 67 -4.63 0.66 -15.90
CA TRP A 67 -5.42 -0.27 -16.71
C TRP A 67 -6.48 -1.09 -15.92
N LEU A 68 -6.37 -1.21 -14.60
CA LEU A 68 -7.38 -1.86 -13.72
C LEU A 68 -8.26 -0.83 -12.98
N TRP A 69 -8.19 0.44 -13.39
CA TRP A 69 -8.35 1.59 -12.50
C TRP A 69 -9.77 2.16 -12.42
N TRP A 70 -10.72 1.87 -13.33
CA TRP A 70 -12.00 2.61 -13.32
C TRP A 70 -12.80 2.47 -12.01
N LYS A 71 -12.82 1.26 -11.41
CA LYS A 71 -13.49 1.02 -10.13
C LYS A 71 -12.71 1.61 -8.93
N SER A 72 -11.38 1.65 -9.00
CA SER A 72 -10.53 2.21 -7.93
C SER A 72 -10.38 3.73 -8.02
N ILE A 73 -10.36 4.35 -9.20
CA ILE A 73 -10.29 5.82 -9.34
C ILE A 73 -11.48 6.48 -8.66
N LYS A 74 -12.69 6.00 -8.98
CA LYS A 74 -13.91 6.57 -8.41
C LYS A 74 -13.88 6.46 -6.89
N LYS A 75 -13.54 5.28 -6.36
CA LYS A 75 -13.39 5.06 -4.91
C LYS A 75 -12.27 5.90 -4.29
N ASN A 76 -11.13 6.05 -4.96
CA ASN A 76 -9.99 6.86 -4.50
C ASN A 76 -10.36 8.35 -4.46
N LEU A 77 -11.07 8.84 -5.49
CA LEU A 77 -11.58 10.21 -5.56
C LEU A 77 -12.66 10.44 -4.50
N GLU A 78 -13.59 9.51 -4.32
CA GLU A 78 -14.62 9.57 -3.29
C GLU A 78 -14.00 9.65 -1.88
N LEU A 79 -13.01 8.80 -1.57
CA LEU A 79 -12.27 8.83 -0.31
C LEU A 79 -11.46 10.12 -0.13
N ALA A 80 -10.80 10.60 -1.19
CA ALA A 80 -10.02 11.83 -1.16
C ALA A 80 -10.91 13.07 -0.98
N ILE A 81 -12.10 13.09 -1.59
CA ILE A 81 -13.10 14.12 -1.40
C ILE A 81 -13.63 14.06 0.04
N GLN A 82 -14.09 12.90 0.50
CA GLN A 82 -14.60 12.74 1.87
C GLN A 82 -13.59 13.21 2.92
N SER A 83 -12.31 12.82 2.81
CA SER A 83 -11.27 13.23 3.77
C SER A 83 -10.98 14.75 3.81
N LYS A 84 -11.33 15.51 2.75
CA LYS A 84 -11.26 16.97 2.76
C LYS A 84 -12.42 17.64 3.50
N TYR A 85 -13.58 16.99 3.57
CA TYR A 85 -14.79 17.54 4.18
C TYR A 85 -15.04 17.07 5.61
N THR A 86 -14.27 16.10 6.13
CA THR A 86 -14.33 15.64 7.53
C THR A 86 -13.34 16.37 8.46
N ARG A 87 -12.93 17.60 8.12
CA ARG A 87 -12.13 18.48 8.98
C ARG A 87 -13.00 19.50 9.68
#